data_AF-A0A5B0DW80-F1
#
_entry.id   AF-A0A5B0DW80-F1
#
_cell.length_a   1.000
_cell.length_b   1.000
_cell.length_c   1.000
_cell.angle_alpha   90.00
_cell.angle_beta   90.00
_cell.angle_gamma   90.00
#
_symmetry.space_group_name_H-M   'P 1'
#
loop_
_entity.id
_entity.type
_entity.pdbx_description
1 polymer ?
#
loop_
_entity_poly.entity_id
_entity_poly.type
_entity_poly.pdbx_seq_one_letter_code
_entity_poly.pdbx_strand_id
1 'polypeptide(L)'
;MARQTQTGTGARQKRRTAKTDRQQLADMAKGHAEDALAALVEIAREGGSETARISAANAILDRAYGKPSTASQTAADIEPLPSSVNLGELSDEELVAIAQGGPMLAKGTSETA
;
A
#
# COMPACT_ATOMS: atom_id res chain seq x y z
N MET A 1 -6.66 -9.44 46.14
CA MET A 1 -7.09 -9.80 44.77
C MET A 1 -6.11 -9.20 43.77
N ALA A 2 -5.19 -9.99 43.21
CA ALA A 2 -4.18 -9.51 42.27
C ALA A 2 -4.59 -9.90 40.85
N ARG A 3 -4.81 -8.91 39.97
CA ARG A 3 -5.06 -9.13 38.54
C ARG A 3 -3.71 -9.37 37.86
N GLN A 4 -3.50 -10.59 37.38
CA GLN A 4 -2.34 -10.96 36.60
C GLN A 4 -2.53 -10.45 35.17
N THR A 5 -1.68 -9.51 34.75
CA THR A 5 -1.68 -8.96 33.40
C THR A 5 -0.93 -9.93 32.47
N GLN A 6 -1.70 -10.73 31.72
CA GLN A 6 -1.17 -11.66 30.74
C GLN A 6 -0.69 -10.89 29.51
N THR A 7 0.61 -10.67 29.40
CA THR A 7 1.23 -9.94 28.29
C THR A 7 1.44 -10.87 27.08
N GLY A 8 0.99 -10.41 25.91
CA GLY A 8 0.82 -11.17 24.66
C GLY A 8 2.11 -11.54 23.92
N THR A 9 2.93 -12.42 24.50
CA THR A 9 4.19 -12.90 23.89
C THR A 9 3.97 -13.83 22.69
N GLY A 10 2.83 -14.52 22.61
CA GLY A 10 2.53 -15.47 21.51
C GLY A 10 2.35 -14.83 20.12
N ALA A 11 1.88 -13.58 20.06
CA ALA A 11 1.63 -12.89 18.79
C ALA A 11 2.92 -12.45 18.08
N ARG A 12 3.96 -12.09 18.84
CA ARG A 12 5.27 -11.70 18.29
C ARG A 12 6.02 -12.90 17.70
N GLN A 13 5.94 -14.07 18.35
CA GLN A 13 6.55 -15.30 17.87
C GLN A 13 5.96 -15.75 16.52
N LYS A 14 4.62 -15.80 16.42
CA LYS A 14 3.90 -16.22 15.19
C LYS A 14 4.20 -15.33 13.97
N ARG A 15 4.39 -14.03 14.18
CA ARG A 15 4.72 -13.09 13.10
C ARG A 15 6.14 -13.27 12.56
N ARG A 16 7.08 -13.71 13.40
CA ARG A 16 8.48 -13.94 13.01
C ARG A 16 8.63 -15.20 12.17
N THR A 17 8.01 -16.30 12.59
CA THR A 17 8.01 -17.56 11.82
C THR A 17 7.30 -17.40 10.47
N ALA A 18 6.15 -16.73 10.45
CA ALA A 18 5.44 -16.45 9.20
C ALA A 18 6.20 -15.52 8.22
N LYS A 19 7.23 -14.80 8.68
CA LYS A 19 8.10 -13.98 7.84
C LYS A 19 9.24 -14.83 7.24
N THR A 20 9.83 -15.73 8.04
CA THR A 20 10.86 -16.66 7.54
C THR A 20 10.31 -17.62 6.51
N ASP A 21 9.10 -18.16 6.74
CA ASP A 21 8.47 -19.10 5.81
C ASP A 21 8.17 -18.43 4.46
N ARG A 22 7.71 -17.18 4.49
CA ARG A 22 7.51 -16.38 3.27
C ARG A 22 8.81 -16.10 2.53
N GLN A 23 9.89 -15.81 3.26
CA GLN A 23 11.19 -15.56 2.64
C GLN A 23 11.73 -16.82 1.96
N GLN A 24 11.64 -17.97 2.63
CA GLN A 24 12.04 -19.25 2.07
C GLN A 24 11.24 -19.61 0.81
N LEU A 25 9.91 -19.42 0.84
CA LEU A 25 9.06 -19.61 -0.34
C LEU A 25 9.43 -18.66 -1.48
N ALA A 26 9.74 -17.41 -1.17
CA ALA A 26 10.16 -16.43 -2.18
C ALA A 26 11.50 -16.82 -2.81
N ASP A 27 12.44 -17.33 -2.02
CA ASP A 27 13.75 -17.75 -2.52
C ASP A 27 13.64 -19.04 -3.37
N MET A 28 12.78 -19.98 -2.97
CA MET A 28 12.43 -21.13 -3.83
C MET A 28 11.77 -20.68 -5.15
N ALA A 29 10.85 -19.72 -5.10
CA ALA A 29 10.19 -19.21 -6.29
C ALA A 29 11.14 -18.51 -7.26
N LYS A 30 12.15 -17.78 -6.74
CA LYS A 30 13.21 -17.19 -7.58
C LYS A 30 14.01 -18.25 -8.33
N GLY A 31 14.28 -19.40 -7.71
CA GLY A 31 14.99 -20.50 -8.35
C GLY A 31 14.28 -21.07 -9.57
N HIS A 32 12.94 -21.01 -9.60
CA HIS A 32 12.12 -21.48 -10.73
C HIS A 32 11.75 -20.36 -11.71
N ALA A 33 12.26 -19.14 -11.53
CA ALA A 33 11.87 -18.01 -12.35
C ALA A 33 12.28 -18.18 -13.82
N GLU A 34 13.45 -18.77 -14.07
CA GLU A 34 13.96 -19.03 -15.42
C GLU A 34 13.11 -20.08 -16.15
N ASP A 35 12.85 -21.22 -15.52
CA ASP A 35 12.00 -22.28 -16.07
C ASP A 35 10.57 -21.78 -16.34
N ALA A 36 10.01 -20.99 -15.42
CA ALA A 36 8.69 -20.38 -15.60
C ALA A 36 8.66 -19.42 -16.79
N LEU A 37 9.75 -18.67 -17.02
CA LEU A 37 9.87 -17.78 -18.17
C LEU A 37 9.98 -18.57 -19.48
N ALA A 38 10.75 -19.66 -19.50
CA ALA A 38 10.83 -20.55 -20.65
C ALA A 38 9.45 -21.13 -21.01
N ALA A 39 8.68 -21.59 -20.02
CA ALA A 39 7.33 -22.09 -20.22
C ALA A 39 6.38 -21.01 -20.77
N LEU A 40 6.48 -19.76 -20.31
CA LEU A 40 5.69 -18.65 -20.87
C LEU A 40 6.03 -18.38 -22.34
N VAL A 41 7.31 -18.47 -22.72
CA VAL A 41 7.74 -18.32 -24.12
C VAL A 41 7.18 -19.45 -24.97
N GLU A 42 7.22 -20.70 -24.49
CA GLU A 42 6.62 -21.85 -25.18
C GLU A 42 5.11 -21.66 -25.38
N ILE A 43 4.38 -21.27 -24.32
CA ILE A 43 2.95 -20.99 -24.40
C ILE A 43 2.66 -19.86 -25.39
N ALA A 44 3.47 -18.80 -25.41
CA ALA A 44 3.28 -17.68 -26.34
C ALA A 44 3.46 -18.11 -27.81
N ARG A 45 4.31 -19.10 -28.09
CA ARG A 45 4.60 -19.59 -29.45
C ARG A 45 3.64 -20.69 -29.91
N GLU A 46 3.37 -21.66 -29.04
CA GLU A 46 2.73 -22.93 -29.38
C GLU A 46 1.46 -23.22 -28.56
N GLY A 47 1.06 -22.31 -27.68
CA GLY A 47 -0.08 -22.53 -26.78
C GLY A 47 -1.37 -22.87 -27.53
N GLY A 48 -2.12 -23.86 -27.05
CA GLY A 48 -3.33 -24.38 -27.71
C GLY A 48 -4.54 -23.43 -27.75
N SER A 49 -4.45 -22.27 -27.09
CA SER A 49 -5.50 -21.24 -27.08
C SER A 49 -4.90 -19.87 -27.33
N GLU A 50 -5.57 -19.06 -28.15
CA GLU A 50 -5.19 -17.67 -28.39
C GLU A 50 -5.17 -16.85 -27.09
N THR A 51 -6.12 -17.10 -26.18
CA THR A 51 -6.14 -16.44 -24.86
C THR A 51 -4.89 -16.78 -24.04
N ALA A 52 -4.42 -18.03 -24.09
CA ALA A 52 -3.21 -18.44 -23.39
C ALA A 52 -1.98 -17.75 -23.98
N ARG A 53 -1.89 -17.66 -25.32
CA ARG A 53 -0.81 -16.94 -26.02
C ARG A 53 -0.77 -15.46 -25.65
N ILE A 54 -1.92 -14.77 -25.74
CA ILE A 54 -2.04 -13.35 -25.41
C ILE A 54 -1.68 -13.12 -23.93
N SER A 55 -2.17 -13.95 -23.03
CA SER A 55 -1.88 -13.83 -21.60
C SER A 55 -0.38 -14.03 -21.31
N ALA A 56 0.25 -15.03 -21.94
CA ALA A 56 1.68 -15.27 -21.79
C ALA A 56 2.52 -14.10 -22.35
N ALA A 57 2.17 -13.59 -23.53
CA ALA A 57 2.84 -12.45 -24.14
C ALA A 57 2.75 -11.19 -23.26
N ASN A 58 1.56 -10.86 -22.76
CA ASN A 58 1.37 -9.72 -21.85
C ASN A 58 2.18 -9.89 -20.56
N ALA A 59 2.21 -11.11 -20.00
CA ALA A 59 2.96 -11.39 -18.78
C ALA A 59 4.49 -11.23 -18.99
N ILE A 60 5.01 -11.53 -20.18
CA ILE A 60 6.43 -11.29 -20.52
C ILE A 60 6.70 -9.78 -20.63
N LEU A 61 5.84 -9.04 -21.34
CA LEU A 61 5.99 -7.59 -21.54
C LEU A 61 5.93 -6.81 -20.21
N ASP A 62 4.97 -7.13 -19.34
CA ASP A 62 4.82 -6.52 -18.01
C ASP A 62 6.08 -6.67 -17.14
N ARG A 63 6.90 -7.71 -17.39
CA ARG A 63 8.15 -7.94 -16.66
C ARG A 63 9.34 -7.22 -17.28
N ALA A 64 9.42 -7.16 -18.62
CA ALA A 64 10.51 -6.50 -19.33
C ALA A 64 10.42 -4.97 -19.25
N TYR A 65 9.21 -4.43 -19.35
CA TYR A 65 8.96 -2.99 -19.39
C TYR A 65 8.37 -2.43 -18.09
N GLY A 66 8.00 -3.31 -17.15
CA GLY A 66 7.29 -2.93 -15.94
C GLY A 66 5.82 -2.60 -16.20
N LYS A 67 5.02 -2.56 -15.13
CA LYS A 67 3.64 -2.08 -15.21
C LYS A 67 3.65 -0.55 -15.19
N PRO A 68 2.82 0.12 -16.01
CA PRO A 68 2.68 1.56 -15.95
C PRO A 68 2.31 1.96 -14.51
N SER A 69 3.02 2.96 -13.97
CA SER A 69 2.81 3.48 -12.62
C SER A 69 1.36 3.93 -12.48
N THR A 70 0.51 3.09 -11.89
CA THR A 70 -0.82 3.52 -11.48
C THR A 70 -0.61 4.49 -10.34
N ALA A 71 -0.96 5.76 -10.54
CA ALA A 71 -0.76 6.86 -9.60
C ALA A 71 -1.49 6.72 -8.24
N SER A 72 -1.96 5.51 -7.90
CA SER A 72 -2.77 5.20 -6.72
C SER A 72 -2.02 4.44 -5.61
N GLN A 73 -0.72 4.14 -5.77
CA GLN A 73 0.06 3.43 -4.74
C GLN A 73 1.22 4.25 -4.18
N THR A 74 0.93 5.48 -3.75
CA THR A 74 1.81 6.22 -2.85
C THR A 74 0.96 6.89 -1.76
N ALA A 75 0.28 6.07 -0.95
CA ALA A 75 -0.30 6.50 0.33
C ALA A 75 0.69 6.27 1.49
N ALA A 76 2.01 6.42 1.23
CA ALA A 76 3.05 6.19 2.23
C ALA A 76 3.63 7.49 2.82
N ASP A 77 3.55 8.63 2.11
CA ASP A 77 4.21 9.89 2.54
C ASP A 77 3.32 11.14 2.42
N ILE A 78 1.99 10.98 2.40
CA ILE A 78 1.08 12.12 2.57
C ILE A 78 0.73 12.18 4.06
N GLU A 79 1.25 13.19 4.76
CA GLU A 79 0.76 13.52 6.10
C GLU A 79 -0.77 13.60 6.03
N PRO A 80 -1.51 12.83 6.84
CA PRO A 80 -2.96 12.88 6.81
C PRO A 80 -3.40 14.29 7.15
N LEU A 81 -3.96 14.99 6.17
CA LEU A 81 -4.76 16.19 6.42
C LEU A 81 -5.76 15.85 7.52
N PRO A 82 -5.97 16.74 8.51
CA PRO A 82 -6.89 16.47 9.61
C PRO A 82 -8.27 16.18 9.02
N SER A 83 -8.64 14.90 9.06
CA SER A 83 -9.91 14.39 8.61
C SER A 83 -10.98 14.74 9.64
N SER A 84 -11.28 16.03 9.79
CA SER A 84 -12.43 16.60 10.53
C SER A 84 -12.37 18.14 10.46
N VAL A 85 -12.62 18.73 9.30
CA VAL A 85 -13.09 20.13 9.28
C VAL A 85 -14.61 20.05 9.23
N ASN A 86 -15.26 20.25 10.37
CA ASN A 86 -16.72 20.39 10.41
C ASN A 86 -17.08 21.73 9.77
N LEU A 87 -17.46 21.71 8.49
CA LEU A 87 -17.88 22.90 7.75
C LEU A 87 -19.02 23.67 8.45
N GLY A 88 -19.81 23.01 9.31
CA GLY A 88 -20.92 23.62 10.04
C GLY A 88 -20.56 24.44 11.28
N GLU A 89 -19.29 24.44 11.70
CA GLU A 89 -18.81 25.20 12.88
C GLU A 89 -17.91 26.38 12.51
N LEU A 90 -17.59 26.55 11.22
CA LEU A 90 -16.85 27.71 10.73
C LEU A 90 -17.78 28.93 10.78
N SER A 91 -17.38 29.98 11.48
CA SER A 91 -18.10 31.25 11.41
C SER A 91 -17.98 31.82 10.00
N ASP A 92 -18.97 32.60 9.58
CA ASP A 92 -19.00 33.21 8.23
C ASP A 92 -17.72 34.02 7.94
N GLU A 93 -17.06 34.54 8.97
CA GLU A 93 -15.78 35.25 8.87
C GLU A 93 -14.61 34.34 8.44
N GLU A 94 -14.56 33.10 8.92
CA GLU A 94 -13.49 32.16 8.57
C GLU A 94 -13.69 31.54 7.18
N LEU A 95 -14.95 31.37 6.75
CA LEU A 95 -15.28 30.95 5.39
C LEU A 95 -14.85 31.98 4.34
N VAL A 96 -15.02 33.28 4.65
CA VAL A 96 -14.57 34.37 3.78
C VAL A 96 -13.04 34.40 3.68
N ALA A 97 -12.32 34.14 4.77
CA ALA A 97 -10.85 34.10 4.77
C ALA A 97 -10.29 32.95 3.92
N ILE A 98 -10.93 31.77 3.93
CA ILE A 98 -10.56 30.63 3.09
C ILE A 98 -10.80 30.94 1.60
N ALA A 99 -11.94 31.56 1.26
CA ALA A 99 -12.27 31.92 -0.12
C ALA A 99 -11.31 32.97 -0.71
N GLN A 100 -10.70 33.80 0.14
CA GLN A 100 -9.75 34.84 -0.26
C GLN A 100 -8.27 34.40 -0.19
N GLY A 101 -7.99 33.14 0.16
CA GLY A 101 -6.62 32.59 0.19
C GLY A 101 -5.75 33.12 1.34
N GLY A 102 -6.36 33.56 2.44
CA GLY A 102 -5.65 34.07 3.62
C GLY A 102 -5.03 32.97 4.50
N PRO A 103 -3.91 33.23 5.20
CA PRO A 103 -3.24 32.23 6.03
C PRO A 103 -4.05 31.88 7.29
N MET A 104 -4.07 30.58 7.65
CA MET A 104 -4.66 30.08 8.89
C MET A 104 -4.06 30.79 10.11
N LEU A 105 -4.83 31.68 10.75
CA LEU A 105 -4.50 32.18 12.08
C LEU A 105 -4.94 31.12 13.09
N ALA A 106 -4.05 30.16 13.36
CA ALA A 106 -4.22 29.23 14.46
C ALA A 106 -4.27 30.02 15.78
N LYS A 107 -5.48 30.31 16.27
CA LYS A 107 -5.65 30.84 17.62
C LYS A 107 -5.43 29.69 18.59
N GLY A 108 -4.17 29.52 18.99
CA GLY A 108 -3.78 28.65 20.08
C GLY A 108 -4.59 29.01 21.33
N THR A 109 -5.25 28.01 21.89
CA THR A 109 -5.85 28.06 23.22
C THR A 109 -4.74 28.14 24.26
N SER A 110 -4.19 29.33 24.48
CA SER A 110 -3.48 29.63 25.73
C SER A 110 -4.51 30.19 26.73
N GLU A 111 -5.24 29.28 27.37
CA GLU A 111 -5.92 29.57 28.63
C GLU A 111 -4.85 29.44 29.73
N THR A 112 -4.26 30.57 30.10
CA THR A 112 -3.33 30.70 31.22
C THR A 112 -4.05 31.29 32.43
N ALA A 113 -3.89 30.59 33.56
CA ALA A 113 -4.05 31.03 34.95
C ALA A 113 -5.47 31.24 35.51
#